data_AF-A0A158HVC7-F1
#
_entry.id   AF-A0A158HVC7-F1
#
_cell.length_a   1.000
_cell.length_b   1.000
_cell.length_c   1.000
_cell.angle_alpha   90.00
_cell.angle_beta   90.00
_cell.angle_gamma   90.00
#
_symmetry.space_group_name_H-M   'P 1'
#
loop_
_entity.id
_entity.type
_entity.pdbx_description
1 polymer ?
#
loop_
_entity_poly.entity_id
_entity_poly.type
_entity_poly.pdbx_seq_one_letter_code
_entity_poly.pdbx_strand_id
1 'polypeptide(L)'
;MIFDWHYALSLLADKAFWSASWRVVELSIATWMIGIVAGFLLALGKQSRIAPLRVACSAYIWLFRSLPLLVLLIFVYNLPQVFPASSVVLADPFWAGLIALSISEAAYIAEIHRGGLLSIGKGQFEAGRALGLRYLGLQRLVVVPQAFRVALPSLVNEYITIVKLTSLVSVISLAEILLVGERLYTQNFKVLETMLAVSFYYVLIVTVVGYALKLLEQRLDVARREPAAFSPAAPAASAAETAAQVEKTGRVALEAAGLRKRYGEHEVLKGVDLKVQAGEVISVIGPSGSGKTSLIRTLNGLEPLDDGEIVLHGKLFQWGASKARRAVSHREHMRGIVDIGMVFQSFNLFPHRSVLDNVTLAPRYHDRGSKAALRALGMEMLSKVGMGAHAHKYPHQLSGGQQQRVAIARALAMKPSIVLFDEPTSALDPELVAEVLKVIEQLAREGMTMVIVTHEINFAFRISDRIIFLENGTIVADAAPRVMTAFDKDSRVAHFLKDLQLA
;
A
#
# COMPACT_ATOMS: atom_id res chain seq x y z
N MET A 1 -58.07 -6.17 19.31
CA MET A 1 -57.41 -5.10 20.06
C MET A 1 -57.14 -3.97 19.10
N ILE A 2 -57.52 -2.73 19.45
CA ILE A 2 -57.24 -1.54 18.65
C ILE A 2 -55.84 -1.05 19.07
N PHE A 3 -55.00 -0.73 18.09
CA PHE A 3 -53.66 -0.21 18.33
C PHE A 3 -53.72 1.17 19.01
N ASP A 4 -53.01 1.35 20.12
CA ASP A 4 -53.01 2.59 20.89
C ASP A 4 -51.86 3.53 20.47
N TRP A 5 -52.16 4.41 19.51
CA TRP A 5 -51.23 5.42 19.00
C TRP A 5 -50.77 6.42 20.07
N HIS A 6 -51.63 6.76 21.02
CA HIS A 6 -51.28 7.74 22.04
C HIS A 6 -50.22 7.19 22.99
N TYR A 7 -50.40 5.95 23.43
CA TYR A 7 -49.39 5.23 24.20
C TYR A 7 -48.11 5.00 23.39
N ALA A 8 -48.20 4.56 22.13
CA ALA A 8 -47.01 4.33 21.31
C ALA A 8 -46.15 5.61 21.15
N LEU A 9 -46.79 6.76 20.92
CA LEU A 9 -46.10 8.05 20.79
C LEU A 9 -45.55 8.57 22.12
N SER A 10 -46.21 8.30 23.25
CA SER A 10 -45.71 8.74 24.56
C SER A 10 -44.40 8.06 24.96
N LEU A 11 -44.17 6.82 24.49
CA LEU A 11 -42.91 6.09 24.70
C LEU A 11 -41.70 6.75 24.02
N LEU A 12 -41.91 7.62 23.02
CA LEU A 12 -40.83 8.38 22.37
C LEU A 12 -40.23 9.47 23.29
N ALA A 13 -40.97 9.88 24.32
CA ALA A 13 -40.51 10.83 25.33
C ALA A 13 -40.12 10.13 26.66
N ASP A 14 -40.17 8.79 26.71
CA ASP A 14 -39.94 8.04 27.93
C ASP A 14 -38.46 8.03 28.35
N LYS A 15 -38.19 8.39 29.61
CA LYS A 15 -36.83 8.52 30.14
C LYS A 15 -36.08 7.18 30.18
N ALA A 16 -36.77 6.07 30.42
CA ALA A 16 -36.13 4.76 30.50
C ALA A 16 -35.62 4.32 29.12
N PHE A 17 -36.39 4.56 28.06
CA PHE A 17 -35.94 4.32 26.68
C PHE A 17 -34.74 5.18 26.28
N TRP A 18 -34.70 6.46 26.65
CA TRP A 18 -33.53 7.32 26.39
C TRP A 18 -32.29 6.87 27.16
N SER A 19 -32.44 6.49 28.44
CA SER A 19 -31.36 5.92 29.24
C SER A 19 -30.84 4.60 28.64
N ALA A 20 -31.74 3.72 28.21
CA ALA A 20 -31.39 2.46 27.56
C ALA A 20 -30.72 2.67 26.20
N SER A 21 -31.15 3.69 25.45
CA SER A 21 -30.51 4.09 24.18
C SER A 21 -29.07 4.52 24.40
N TRP A 22 -28.78 5.26 25.48
CA TRP A 22 -27.41 5.61 25.83
C TRP A 22 -26.57 4.36 26.14
N ARG A 23 -27.12 3.38 26.87
CA ARG A 23 -26.43 2.10 27.14
C ARG A 23 -26.10 1.34 25.86
N VAL A 24 -27.02 1.29 24.90
CA VAL A 24 -26.78 0.67 23.58
C VAL A 24 -25.63 1.37 22.85
N VAL A 25 -25.65 2.71 22.81
CA VAL A 25 -24.59 3.51 22.15
C VAL A 25 -23.24 3.34 22.84
N GLU A 26 -23.20 3.38 24.17
CA GLU A 26 -21.98 3.19 24.95
C GLU A 26 -21.37 1.81 24.69
N LEU A 27 -22.19 0.76 24.80
CA LEU A 27 -21.76 -0.62 24.60
C LEU A 27 -21.30 -0.88 23.16
N SER A 28 -22.03 -0.36 22.17
CA SER A 28 -21.70 -0.55 20.76
C SER A 28 -20.41 0.16 20.36
N ILE A 29 -20.20 1.41 20.80
CA ILE A 29 -18.98 2.18 20.52
C ILE A 29 -17.78 1.51 21.20
N ALA A 30 -17.90 1.11 22.47
CA ALA A 30 -16.83 0.45 23.20
C ALA A 30 -16.44 -0.87 22.53
N THR A 31 -17.43 -1.71 22.20
CA THR A 31 -17.23 -2.98 21.47
C THR A 31 -16.54 -2.73 20.14
N TRP A 32 -17.00 -1.76 19.36
CA TRP A 32 -16.45 -1.46 18.04
C TRP A 32 -15.00 -0.96 18.10
N MET A 33 -14.69 -0.06 19.04
CA MET A 33 -13.32 0.44 19.22
C MET A 33 -12.36 -0.65 19.66
N ILE A 34 -12.75 -1.49 20.62
CA ILE A 34 -11.96 -2.65 21.04
C ILE A 34 -11.80 -3.64 19.88
N GLY A 35 -12.90 -3.92 19.18
CA GLY A 35 -12.95 -4.82 18.03
C GLY A 35 -12.05 -4.38 16.87
N ILE A 36 -11.97 -3.08 16.55
CA ILE A 36 -11.03 -2.54 15.56
C ILE A 36 -9.59 -2.82 15.97
N VAL A 37 -9.20 -2.51 17.21
CA VAL A 37 -7.82 -2.68 17.66
C VAL A 37 -7.46 -4.17 17.75
N ALA A 38 -8.28 -4.96 18.44
CA ALA A 38 -8.06 -6.39 18.61
C ALA A 38 -8.14 -7.14 17.28
N GLY A 39 -9.15 -6.83 16.46
CA GLY A 39 -9.34 -7.41 15.14
C GLY A 39 -8.18 -7.10 14.20
N PHE A 40 -7.62 -5.89 14.23
CA PHE A 40 -6.44 -5.56 13.44
C PHE A 40 -5.22 -6.38 13.88
N LEU A 41 -4.99 -6.54 15.18
CA LEU A 41 -3.89 -7.38 15.70
C LEU A 41 -4.07 -8.86 15.31
N LEU A 42 -5.30 -9.38 15.40
CA LEU A 42 -5.64 -10.74 14.96
C LEU A 42 -5.42 -10.92 13.45
N ALA A 43 -5.79 -9.92 12.64
CA ALA A 43 -5.58 -9.93 11.19
C ALA A 43 -4.09 -9.97 10.83
N LEU A 44 -3.25 -9.19 11.54
CA LEU A 44 -1.80 -9.24 11.39
C LEU A 44 -1.21 -10.57 11.85
N GLY A 45 -1.67 -11.09 12.99
CA GLY A 45 -1.24 -12.38 13.52
C GLY A 45 -1.55 -13.54 12.57
N LYS A 46 -2.76 -13.54 11.98
CA LYS A 46 -3.17 -14.51 10.95
C LYS A 46 -2.37 -14.42 9.65
N GLN A 47 -1.77 -13.26 9.34
CA GLN A 47 -0.88 -13.09 8.19
C GLN A 47 0.61 -13.26 8.54
N SER A 48 0.92 -13.53 9.80
CA SER A 48 2.29 -13.67 10.26
C SER A 48 2.97 -14.90 9.63
N ARG A 49 4.28 -14.78 9.40
CA ARG A 49 5.14 -15.90 9.01
C ARG A 49 5.41 -16.86 10.17
N ILE A 50 5.15 -16.42 11.41
CA ILE A 50 5.35 -17.20 12.62
C ILE A 50 4.17 -18.18 12.78
N ALA A 51 4.44 -19.48 12.56
CA ALA A 51 3.39 -20.49 12.50
C ALA A 51 2.52 -20.58 13.77
N PRO A 52 3.07 -20.59 15.00
CA PRO A 52 2.24 -20.64 16.22
C PRO A 52 1.29 -19.45 16.33
N LEU A 53 1.77 -18.23 16.06
CA LEU A 53 0.95 -17.02 16.10
C LEU A 53 -0.17 -17.07 15.05
N ARG A 54 0.17 -17.47 13.82
CA ARG A 54 -0.80 -17.63 12.74
C ARG A 54 -1.89 -18.64 13.09
N VAL A 55 -1.50 -19.79 13.63
CA VAL A 55 -2.43 -20.87 14.02
C VAL A 55 -3.32 -20.39 15.17
N ALA A 56 -2.76 -19.77 16.20
CA ALA A 56 -3.52 -19.25 17.34
C ALA A 56 -4.56 -18.19 16.90
N CYS A 57 -4.16 -17.19 16.10
CA CYS A 57 -5.10 -16.19 15.61
C CYS A 57 -6.14 -16.78 14.65
N SER A 58 -5.77 -17.78 13.84
CA SER A 58 -6.72 -18.46 12.95
C SER A 58 -7.74 -19.27 13.73
N ALA A 59 -7.31 -19.98 14.77
CA ALA A 59 -8.17 -20.74 15.66
C ALA A 59 -9.13 -19.82 16.44
N TYR A 60 -8.64 -18.70 16.98
CA TYR A 60 -9.47 -17.67 17.59
C TYR A 60 -10.57 -17.19 16.63
N ILE A 61 -10.18 -16.78 15.42
CA ILE A 61 -11.12 -16.23 14.43
C ILE A 61 -12.15 -17.30 14.02
N TRP A 62 -11.71 -18.54 13.80
CA TRP A 62 -12.60 -19.64 13.45
C TRP A 62 -13.61 -19.94 14.57
N LEU A 63 -13.14 -20.04 15.81
CA LEU A 63 -13.98 -20.36 16.96
C LEU A 63 -15.05 -19.29 17.19
N PHE A 64 -14.64 -18.04 17.37
CA PHE A 64 -15.56 -16.97 17.80
C PHE A 64 -16.48 -16.45 16.69
N ARG A 65 -16.18 -16.72 15.41
CA ARG A 65 -17.14 -16.52 14.31
C ARG A 65 -18.14 -17.66 14.15
N SER A 66 -17.84 -18.84 14.71
CA SER A 66 -18.71 -20.02 14.61
C SER A 66 -19.62 -20.17 15.82
N LEU A 67 -19.29 -19.52 16.95
CA LEU A 67 -20.08 -19.56 18.17
C LEU A 67 -21.25 -18.55 18.09
N PRO A 68 -22.49 -18.98 18.37
CA PRO A 68 -23.60 -18.04 18.55
C PRO A 68 -23.31 -17.07 19.70
N LEU A 69 -23.46 -15.77 19.47
CA LEU A 69 -23.18 -14.74 20.48
C LEU A 69 -24.00 -14.96 21.77
N LEU A 70 -25.24 -15.44 21.65
CA LEU A 70 -26.08 -15.77 22.81
C LEU A 70 -25.40 -16.79 23.75
N VAL A 71 -24.79 -17.84 23.19
CA VAL A 71 -24.09 -18.86 23.96
C VAL A 71 -22.86 -18.25 24.64
N LEU A 72 -22.12 -17.39 23.93
CA LEU A 72 -20.96 -16.71 24.47
C LEU A 72 -21.33 -15.75 25.62
N LEU A 73 -22.43 -15.01 25.49
CA LEU A 73 -22.94 -14.12 26.54
C LEU A 73 -23.27 -14.88 27.82
N ILE A 74 -24.02 -15.98 27.69
CA ILE A 74 -24.37 -16.84 28.83
C ILE A 74 -23.11 -17.42 29.47
N PHE A 75 -22.16 -17.89 28.66
CA PHE A 75 -20.91 -18.47 29.16
C PHE A 75 -20.06 -17.44 29.91
N VAL A 76 -19.87 -16.24 29.34
CA VAL A 76 -19.07 -15.17 29.96
C VAL A 76 -19.73 -14.69 31.26
N TYR A 77 -21.04 -14.47 31.27
CA TYR A 77 -21.76 -14.02 32.47
C TYR A 77 -21.73 -15.05 33.61
N ASN A 78 -21.75 -16.35 33.28
CA ASN A 78 -21.71 -17.43 34.27
C ASN A 78 -20.28 -17.92 34.61
N LEU A 79 -19.24 -17.36 33.98
CA LEU A 79 -17.84 -17.72 34.25
C LEU A 79 -17.44 -17.61 35.74
N PRO A 80 -17.98 -16.68 36.55
CA PRO A 80 -17.72 -16.64 38.00
C PRO A 80 -18.06 -17.93 38.75
N GLN A 81 -18.96 -18.77 38.25
CA GLN A 81 -19.28 -20.07 38.86
C GLN A 81 -18.10 -21.05 38.79
N VAL A 82 -17.27 -20.94 37.74
CA VAL A 82 -16.08 -21.77 37.54
C VAL A 82 -14.84 -21.07 38.08
N PHE A 83 -14.74 -19.75 37.88
CA PHE A 83 -13.61 -18.93 38.31
C PHE A 83 -14.09 -17.77 39.19
N PRO A 84 -14.27 -17.96 40.51
CA PRO A 84 -14.86 -16.96 41.40
C PRO A 84 -14.16 -15.59 41.39
N ALA A 85 -12.85 -15.55 41.15
CA ALA A 85 -12.09 -14.29 41.04
C ALA A 85 -12.58 -13.39 39.89
N SER A 86 -13.23 -13.93 38.87
CA SER A 86 -13.78 -13.15 37.74
C SER A 86 -15.06 -12.39 38.09
N SER A 87 -15.71 -12.69 39.23
CA SER A 87 -16.94 -12.02 39.70
C SER A 87 -16.78 -10.51 39.86
N VAL A 88 -15.57 -10.03 40.17
CA VAL A 88 -15.25 -8.60 40.34
C VAL A 88 -15.63 -7.78 39.10
N VAL A 89 -15.54 -8.39 37.91
CA VAL A 89 -15.85 -7.74 36.63
C VAL A 89 -17.13 -8.32 36.01
N LEU A 90 -17.28 -9.65 36.02
CA LEU A 90 -18.32 -10.33 35.24
C LEU A 90 -19.69 -10.41 35.94
N ALA A 91 -19.78 -10.03 37.22
CA ALA A 91 -21.08 -9.93 37.90
C ALA A 91 -21.92 -8.76 37.40
N ASP A 92 -21.30 -7.75 36.78
CA ASP A 92 -22.01 -6.66 36.11
C ASP A 92 -22.36 -7.07 34.66
N PRO A 93 -23.65 -7.14 34.29
CA PRO A 93 -24.09 -7.48 32.94
C PRO A 93 -23.48 -6.60 31.84
N PHE A 94 -23.16 -5.34 32.13
CA PHE A 94 -22.55 -4.44 31.16
C PHE A 94 -21.15 -4.92 30.77
N TRP A 95 -20.31 -5.23 31.76
CA TRP A 95 -18.94 -5.69 31.51
C TRP A 95 -18.90 -7.09 30.90
N ALA A 96 -19.77 -8.01 31.36
CA ALA A 96 -19.92 -9.33 30.75
C ALA A 96 -20.35 -9.22 29.28
N GLY A 97 -21.34 -8.36 28.99
CA GLY A 97 -21.79 -8.07 27.64
C GLY A 97 -20.68 -7.48 26.75
N LEU A 98 -19.97 -6.46 27.25
CA LEU A 98 -18.88 -5.81 26.53
C LEU A 98 -17.76 -6.80 26.18
N ILE A 99 -17.37 -7.68 27.10
CA ILE A 99 -16.33 -8.69 26.87
C ILE A 99 -16.79 -9.71 25.84
N ALA A 100 -18.00 -10.28 25.99
CA ALA A 100 -18.54 -11.27 25.07
C ALA A 100 -18.66 -10.71 23.63
N LEU A 101 -19.23 -9.51 23.51
CA LEU A 101 -19.32 -8.78 22.24
C LEU A 101 -17.93 -8.51 21.68
N SER A 102 -17.01 -7.92 22.45
CA SER A 102 -15.67 -7.59 21.97
C SER A 102 -14.89 -8.81 21.47
N ILE A 103 -15.02 -9.95 22.15
CA ILE A 103 -14.38 -11.20 21.74
C ILE A 103 -14.94 -11.68 20.39
N SER A 104 -16.26 -11.72 20.25
CA SER A 104 -16.92 -12.18 19.02
C SER A 104 -16.67 -11.23 17.86
N GLU A 105 -16.91 -9.94 18.06
CA GLU A 105 -16.82 -8.90 17.03
C GLU A 105 -15.38 -8.65 16.57
N ALA A 106 -14.38 -8.78 17.46
CA ALA A 106 -12.98 -8.75 17.05
C ALA A 106 -12.65 -9.83 16.00
N ALA A 107 -13.32 -10.99 16.04
CA ALA A 107 -13.11 -12.06 15.07
C ALA A 107 -13.69 -11.72 13.68
N TYR A 108 -14.86 -11.08 13.62
CA TYR A 108 -15.44 -10.59 12.36
C TYR A 108 -14.65 -9.40 11.80
N ILE A 109 -14.32 -8.43 12.65
CA ILE A 109 -13.52 -7.26 12.27
C ILE A 109 -12.10 -7.66 11.81
N ALA A 110 -11.52 -8.72 12.37
CA ALA A 110 -10.25 -9.27 11.88
C ALA A 110 -10.30 -9.68 10.40
N GLU A 111 -11.42 -10.26 9.95
CA GLU A 111 -11.58 -10.63 8.54
C GLU A 111 -11.81 -9.42 7.64
N ILE A 112 -12.48 -8.39 8.14
CA ILE A 112 -12.62 -7.10 7.44
C ILE A 112 -11.24 -6.47 7.23
N HIS A 113 -10.41 -6.39 8.29
CA HIS A 113 -9.04 -5.90 8.18
C HIS A 113 -8.17 -6.76 7.28
N ARG A 114 -8.30 -8.09 7.36
CA ARG A 114 -7.58 -9.02 6.47
C ARG A 114 -7.95 -8.78 5.01
N GLY A 115 -9.24 -8.61 4.70
CA GLY A 115 -9.72 -8.26 3.36
C GLY A 115 -9.13 -6.94 2.87
N GLY A 116 -9.13 -5.91 3.72
CA GLY A 116 -8.51 -4.61 3.42
C GLY A 116 -7.00 -4.69 3.20
N LEU A 117 -6.27 -5.54 3.92
CA LEU A 117 -4.82 -5.74 3.75
C LEU A 117 -4.50 -6.49 2.45
N LEU A 118 -5.31 -7.49 2.09
CA LEU A 118 -5.10 -8.31 0.89
C LEU A 118 -5.52 -7.62 -0.41
N SER A 119 -6.37 -6.61 -0.35
CA SER A 119 -6.76 -5.81 -1.51
C SER A 119 -5.65 -4.85 -1.99
N ILE A 120 -4.63 -4.62 -1.17
CA ILE A 120 -3.50 -3.75 -1.53
C ILE A 120 -2.62 -4.46 -2.57
N GLY A 121 -2.58 -3.89 -3.79
CA GLY A 121 -1.82 -4.44 -4.89
C GLY A 121 -0.31 -4.57 -4.61
N LYS A 122 0.32 -5.61 -5.16
CA LYS A 122 1.75 -5.92 -4.97
C LYS A 122 2.67 -4.74 -5.32
N GLY A 123 2.33 -3.95 -6.35
CA GLY A 123 3.11 -2.78 -6.78
C GLY A 123 3.30 -1.72 -5.67
N GLN A 124 2.38 -1.63 -4.70
CA GLN A 124 2.52 -0.72 -3.55
C GLN A 124 3.65 -1.15 -2.62
N PHE A 125 3.86 -2.48 -2.47
CA PHE A 125 4.99 -3.02 -1.71
C PHE A 125 6.30 -2.86 -2.47
N GLU A 126 6.28 -3.10 -3.79
CA GLU A 126 7.45 -2.93 -4.66
C GLU A 126 7.95 -1.49 -4.65
N ALA A 127 7.07 -0.51 -4.87
CA ALA A 127 7.45 0.90 -4.82
C ALA A 127 8.00 1.31 -3.45
N GLY A 128 7.37 0.90 -2.36
CA GLY A 128 7.91 1.26 -1.04
C GLY A 128 9.27 0.62 -0.76
N ARG A 129 9.53 -0.61 -1.23
CA ARG A 129 10.85 -1.24 -1.11
C ARG A 129 11.91 -0.57 -1.97
N ALA A 130 11.59 -0.18 -3.21
CA ALA A 130 12.50 0.57 -4.09
C ALA A 130 12.86 1.94 -3.50
N LEU A 131 11.98 2.52 -2.68
CA LEU A 131 12.26 3.75 -1.92
C LEU A 131 13.05 3.51 -0.63
N GLY A 132 13.46 2.27 -0.35
CA GLY A 132 14.17 1.90 0.86
C GLY A 132 13.31 1.96 2.14
N LEU A 133 11.98 1.83 2.04
CA LEU A 133 11.13 1.71 3.23
C LEU A 133 11.33 0.35 3.88
N ARG A 134 11.66 0.33 5.18
CA ARG A 134 11.68 -0.92 5.96
C ARG A 134 10.26 -1.43 6.16
N TYR A 135 10.12 -2.69 6.57
CA TYR A 135 8.82 -3.32 6.80
C TYR A 135 7.86 -2.45 7.63
N LEU A 136 8.30 -1.96 8.79
CA LEU A 136 7.47 -1.10 9.65
C LEU A 136 7.13 0.24 8.99
N GLY A 137 8.07 0.84 8.26
CA GLY A 137 7.85 2.08 7.52
C GLY A 137 6.83 1.90 6.39
N LEU A 138 6.98 0.82 5.62
CA LEU A 138 6.07 0.41 4.55
C LEU A 138 4.66 0.16 5.10
N GLN A 139 4.54 -0.59 6.20
CA GLN A 139 3.25 -0.84 6.85
C GLN A 139 2.59 0.47 7.30
N ARG A 140 3.31 1.29 8.09
CA ARG A 140 2.79 2.52 8.67
C ARG A 140 2.44 3.60 7.64
N LEU A 141 3.25 3.75 6.60
CA LEU A 141 3.14 4.89 5.67
C LEU A 141 2.38 4.56 4.39
N VAL A 142 2.37 3.28 3.97
CA VAL A 142 1.83 2.86 2.69
C VAL A 142 0.66 1.89 2.88
N VAL A 143 0.87 0.73 3.48
CA VAL A 143 -0.08 -0.40 3.42
C VAL A 143 -1.26 -0.19 4.38
N VAL A 144 -1.02 0.00 5.67
CA VAL A 144 -2.08 0.09 6.70
C VAL A 144 -3.04 1.25 6.45
N PRO A 145 -2.60 2.47 6.09
CA PRO A 145 -3.53 3.56 5.79
C PRO A 145 -4.45 3.26 4.60
N GLN A 146 -3.94 2.59 3.57
CA GLN A 146 -4.75 2.19 2.42
C GLN A 146 -5.71 1.07 2.80
N ALA A 147 -5.22 0.04 3.49
CA ALA A 147 -6.01 -1.11 3.91
C ALA A 147 -7.16 -0.69 4.82
N PHE A 148 -6.91 0.23 5.75
CA PHE A 148 -7.93 0.78 6.61
C PHE A 148 -8.99 1.55 5.83
N ARG A 149 -8.60 2.36 4.83
CA ARG A 149 -9.57 3.04 3.96
C ARG A 149 -10.44 2.04 3.21
N VAL A 150 -9.86 0.97 2.67
CA VAL A 150 -10.63 -0.06 1.96
C VAL A 150 -11.59 -0.80 2.91
N ALA A 151 -11.16 -1.03 4.16
CA ALA A 151 -11.96 -1.70 5.18
C ALA A 151 -13.08 -0.82 5.77
N LEU A 152 -12.94 0.51 5.70
CA LEU A 152 -13.80 1.47 6.43
C LEU A 152 -15.31 1.27 6.18
N PRO A 153 -15.81 1.10 4.94
CA PRO A 153 -17.25 0.89 4.71
C PRO A 153 -17.77 -0.38 5.41
N SER A 154 -16.99 -1.47 5.37
CA SER A 154 -17.33 -2.71 6.04
C SER A 154 -17.28 -2.58 7.57
N LEU A 155 -16.32 -1.82 8.12
CA LEU A 155 -16.26 -1.53 9.56
C LEU A 155 -17.48 -0.72 10.04
N VAL A 156 -17.98 0.22 9.22
CA VAL A 156 -19.20 0.97 9.53
C VAL A 156 -20.44 0.06 9.48
N ASN A 157 -20.53 -0.84 8.50
CA ASN A 157 -21.60 -1.83 8.46
C ASN A 157 -21.55 -2.76 9.67
N GLU A 158 -20.36 -3.16 10.11
CA GLU A 158 -20.19 -3.98 11.30
C GLU A 158 -20.65 -3.26 12.57
N TYR A 159 -20.38 -1.95 12.68
CA TYR A 159 -20.94 -1.16 13.78
C TYR A 159 -22.48 -1.23 13.83
N ILE A 160 -23.16 -1.17 12.69
CA ILE A 160 -24.62 -1.30 12.62
C ILE A 160 -25.07 -2.69 13.09
N THR A 161 -24.32 -3.73 12.75
CA THR A 161 -24.54 -5.09 13.25
C THR A 161 -24.37 -5.15 14.78
N ILE A 162 -23.30 -4.58 15.32
CA ILE A 162 -23.03 -4.52 16.76
C ILE A 162 -24.19 -3.87 17.51
N VAL A 163 -24.72 -2.74 17.02
CA VAL A 163 -25.89 -2.08 17.61
C VAL A 163 -27.10 -3.02 17.67
N LYS A 164 -27.31 -3.88 16.66
CA LYS A 164 -28.40 -4.88 16.73
C LYS A 164 -28.09 -6.02 17.69
N LEU A 165 -26.83 -6.43 17.78
CA LEU A 165 -26.39 -7.52 18.65
C LEU A 165 -26.42 -7.15 20.14
N THR A 166 -26.38 -5.86 20.50
CA THR A 166 -26.59 -5.45 21.90
C THR A 166 -27.95 -5.90 22.44
N SER A 167 -28.95 -6.10 21.57
CA SER A 167 -30.26 -6.62 21.97
C SER A 167 -30.19 -8.02 22.59
N LEU A 168 -29.18 -8.84 22.24
CA LEU A 168 -28.99 -10.17 22.84
C LEU A 168 -28.43 -10.11 24.27
N VAL A 169 -27.88 -8.98 24.68
CA VAL A 169 -27.33 -8.78 26.04
C VAL A 169 -28.45 -8.65 27.07
N SER A 170 -29.69 -8.41 26.64
CA SER A 170 -30.89 -8.48 27.50
C SER A 170 -31.01 -9.82 28.24
N VAL A 171 -30.52 -10.91 27.63
CA VAL A 171 -30.59 -12.27 28.19
C VAL A 171 -29.77 -12.42 29.47
N ILE A 172 -28.72 -11.60 29.65
CA ILE A 172 -27.95 -11.54 30.89
C ILE A 172 -28.42 -10.37 31.79
N SER A 173 -29.66 -9.92 31.60
CA SER A 173 -30.34 -8.90 32.41
C SER A 173 -29.78 -7.47 32.29
N LEU A 174 -29.06 -7.14 31.22
CA LEU A 174 -28.70 -5.75 30.94
C LEU A 174 -29.93 -4.97 30.47
N ALA A 175 -30.26 -3.87 31.15
CA ALA A 175 -31.38 -3.00 30.81
C ALA A 175 -31.08 -2.11 29.58
N GLU A 176 -31.00 -2.73 28.41
CA GLU A 176 -31.01 -2.04 27.12
C GLU A 176 -32.45 -1.88 26.57
N ILE A 177 -32.59 -1.35 25.34
CA ILE A 177 -33.88 -0.94 24.75
C ILE A 177 -34.87 -2.10 24.70
N LEU A 178 -34.43 -3.30 24.28
CA LEU A 178 -35.30 -4.47 24.16
C LEU A 178 -35.79 -4.93 25.54
N LEU A 179 -34.92 -5.04 26.55
CA LEU A 179 -35.32 -5.43 27.91
C LEU A 179 -36.25 -4.39 28.57
N VAL A 180 -36.04 -3.09 28.31
CA VAL A 180 -36.97 -2.03 28.75
C VAL A 180 -38.33 -2.20 28.09
N GLY A 181 -38.35 -2.47 26.78
CA GLY A 181 -39.58 -2.79 26.06
C GLY A 181 -40.27 -4.05 26.58
N GLU A 182 -39.51 -5.09 26.89
CA GLU A 182 -40.02 -6.34 27.46
C GLU A 182 -40.73 -6.14 28.80
N ARG A 183 -40.13 -5.34 29.67
CA ARG A 183 -40.73 -4.98 30.96
C ARG A 183 -42.03 -4.21 30.78
N LEU A 184 -42.05 -3.21 29.90
CA LEU A 184 -43.21 -2.36 29.67
C LEU A 184 -44.38 -3.10 29.02
N TYR A 185 -44.14 -3.95 28.01
CA TYR A 185 -45.24 -4.72 27.44
C TYR A 185 -45.74 -5.80 28.41
N THR A 186 -44.87 -6.40 29.23
CA THR A 186 -45.29 -7.40 30.22
C THR A 186 -46.18 -6.76 31.30
N GLN A 187 -45.95 -5.48 31.61
CA GLN A 187 -46.77 -4.72 32.55
C GLN A 187 -48.09 -4.23 31.92
N ASN A 188 -48.04 -3.71 30.69
CA ASN A 188 -49.17 -3.00 30.08
C ASN A 188 -49.97 -3.84 29.08
N PHE A 189 -49.49 -5.05 28.73
CA PHE A 189 -50.03 -5.95 27.70
C PHE A 189 -50.12 -5.34 26.29
N LYS A 190 -49.36 -4.26 26.01
CA LYS A 190 -49.32 -3.53 24.73
C LYS A 190 -48.05 -3.86 23.92
N VAL A 191 -48.03 -5.05 23.33
CA VAL A 191 -46.83 -5.60 22.67
C VAL A 191 -46.46 -4.82 21.40
N LEU A 192 -47.42 -4.61 20.48
CA LEU A 192 -47.15 -3.99 19.19
C LEU A 192 -46.71 -2.52 19.34
N GLU A 193 -47.36 -1.77 20.22
CA GLU A 193 -47.04 -0.37 20.52
C GLU A 193 -45.63 -0.25 21.12
N THR A 194 -45.29 -1.12 22.07
CA THR A 194 -43.98 -1.10 22.73
C THR A 194 -42.87 -1.55 21.78
N MET A 195 -43.11 -2.57 20.94
CA MET A 195 -42.15 -3.02 19.93
C MET A 195 -41.95 -2.00 18.80
N LEU A 196 -42.99 -1.21 18.47
CA LEU A 196 -42.84 -0.09 17.55
C LEU A 196 -41.89 0.98 18.12
N ALA A 197 -42.03 1.31 19.41
CA ALA A 197 -41.12 2.23 20.09
C ALA A 197 -39.68 1.66 20.14
N VAL A 198 -39.50 0.39 20.54
CA VAL A 198 -38.18 -0.29 20.50
C VAL A 198 -37.54 -0.18 19.12
N SER A 199 -38.30 -0.50 18.06
CA SER A 199 -37.83 -0.42 16.68
C SER A 199 -37.43 1.00 16.29
N PHE A 200 -38.22 2.00 16.69
CA PHE A 200 -37.92 3.41 16.46
C PHE A 200 -36.57 3.80 17.06
N TYR A 201 -36.29 3.45 18.32
CA TYR A 201 -35.02 3.81 18.96
C TYR A 201 -33.82 3.12 18.30
N TYR A 202 -33.94 1.84 17.94
CA TYR A 202 -32.89 1.15 17.19
C TYR A 202 -32.61 1.80 15.83
N VAL A 203 -33.67 2.14 15.08
CA VAL A 203 -33.54 2.86 13.80
C VAL A 203 -32.91 4.23 14.03
N LEU A 204 -33.35 4.99 15.04
CA LEU A 204 -32.80 6.30 15.37
C LEU A 204 -31.29 6.24 15.64
N ILE A 205 -30.85 5.29 16.48
CA ILE A 205 -29.42 5.12 16.80
C ILE A 205 -28.61 4.80 15.54
N VAL A 206 -29.06 3.83 14.75
CA VAL A 206 -28.39 3.42 13.51
C VAL A 206 -28.35 4.57 12.51
N THR A 207 -29.44 5.34 12.37
CA THR A 207 -29.50 6.50 11.47
C THR A 207 -28.55 7.61 11.92
N VAL A 208 -28.59 8.02 13.19
CA VAL A 208 -27.75 9.12 13.70
C VAL A 208 -26.27 8.76 13.66
N VAL A 209 -25.89 7.61 14.21
CA VAL A 209 -24.48 7.22 14.27
C VAL A 209 -23.97 6.79 12.90
N GLY A 210 -24.77 6.06 12.12
CA GLY A 210 -24.42 5.69 10.74
C GLY A 210 -24.22 6.92 9.85
N TYR A 211 -25.04 7.96 10.00
CA TYR A 211 -24.84 9.22 9.30
C TYR A 211 -23.54 9.94 9.74
N ALA A 212 -23.27 10.01 11.05
CA ALA A 212 -22.04 10.58 11.57
C ALA A 212 -20.78 9.85 11.07
N LEU A 213 -20.80 8.51 11.05
CA LEU A 213 -19.72 7.69 10.53
C LEU A 213 -19.55 7.85 9.02
N LYS A 214 -20.64 7.98 8.26
CA LYS A 214 -20.60 8.26 6.82
C LYS A 214 -20.01 9.64 6.51
N LEU A 215 -20.31 10.66 7.33
CA LEU A 215 -19.66 11.97 7.20
C LEU A 215 -18.15 11.88 7.46
N LEU A 216 -17.73 11.07 8.45
CA LEU A 216 -16.31 10.81 8.70
C LEU A 216 -15.66 10.07 7.53
N GLU A 217 -16.32 9.05 6.99
CA GLU A 217 -15.89 8.31 5.79
C GLU A 217 -15.65 9.25 4.62
N GLN A 218 -16.62 10.14 4.32
CA GLN A 218 -16.52 11.12 3.23
C GLN A 218 -15.35 12.10 3.41
N ARG A 219 -15.05 12.53 4.65
CA ARG A 219 -13.90 13.39 4.92
C ARG A 219 -12.56 12.68 4.73
N LEU A 220 -12.53 11.37 4.95
CA LEU A 220 -11.35 10.52 4.78
C LEU A 220 -11.20 10.00 3.34
N ASP A 221 -12.25 10.09 2.52
CA ASP A 221 -12.22 9.69 1.13
C ASP A 221 -11.43 10.69 0.27
N VAL A 222 -10.23 10.27 -0.14
CA VAL A 222 -9.36 11.08 -1.00
C VAL A 222 -9.86 11.10 -2.44
N ALA A 223 -10.65 10.11 -2.87
CA ALA A 223 -11.21 10.07 -4.23
C ALA A 223 -12.21 11.22 -4.48
N ARG A 224 -12.76 11.80 -3.41
CA ARG A 224 -13.72 12.92 -3.46
C ARG A 224 -13.08 14.29 -3.29
N ARG A 225 -11.75 14.38 -3.12
CA ARG A 225 -11.08 15.67 -2.93
C ARG A 225 -11.02 16.42 -4.25
N GLU A 226 -11.69 17.56 -4.31
CA GLU A 226 -11.52 18.49 -5.42
C GLU A 226 -10.07 19.00 -5.47
N PRO A 227 -9.50 19.17 -6.67
CA PRO A 227 -8.15 19.69 -6.81
C PRO A 227 -8.09 21.10 -6.24
N ALA A 228 -7.26 21.30 -5.22
CA ALA A 228 -7.00 22.64 -4.70
C ALA A 228 -6.43 23.52 -5.81
N ALA A 229 -6.97 24.72 -5.97
CA ALA A 229 -6.48 25.69 -6.95
C ALA A 229 -4.98 25.96 -6.70
N PHE A 230 -4.19 25.81 -7.75
CA PHE A 230 -2.76 26.07 -7.70
C PHE A 230 -2.55 27.59 -7.57
N SER A 231 -1.95 28.03 -6.46
CA SER A 231 -1.40 29.39 -6.37
C SER A 231 0.09 29.30 -6.72
N PRO A 232 0.56 29.96 -7.79
CA PRO A 232 1.98 30.01 -8.09
C PRO A 232 2.68 30.79 -6.98
N ALA A 233 3.24 30.09 -6.00
CA ALA A 233 4.29 30.68 -5.19
C ALA A 233 5.48 30.93 -6.12
N ALA A 234 5.90 32.20 -6.20
CA ALA A 234 7.04 32.60 -7.00
C ALA A 234 8.24 31.67 -6.73
N PRO A 235 8.95 31.20 -7.77
CA PRO A 235 10.14 30.40 -7.56
C PRO A 235 11.12 31.23 -6.73
N ALA A 236 11.52 30.69 -5.58
CA ALA A 236 12.67 31.22 -4.86
C ALA A 236 13.88 30.99 -5.77
N ALA A 237 14.30 32.05 -6.46
CA ALA A 237 15.56 32.08 -7.17
C ALA A 237 16.68 32.12 -6.13
N SER A 238 17.24 30.95 -5.81
CA SER A 238 18.53 30.70 -5.14
C SER A 238 18.57 29.20 -4.77
N ALA A 239 19.54 28.37 -5.15
CA ALA A 239 20.83 28.58 -5.77
C ALA A 239 21.03 27.50 -6.85
N ALA A 240 21.44 27.94 -8.04
CA ALA A 240 22.12 27.08 -8.98
C ALA A 240 23.50 26.78 -8.39
N GLU A 241 23.58 25.71 -7.59
CA GLU A 241 24.87 25.14 -7.18
C GLU A 241 24.86 23.63 -7.49
N THR A 242 25.42 23.36 -8.67
CA THR A 242 26.25 22.20 -8.98
C THR A 242 25.54 20.86 -8.98
N ALA A 243 24.66 20.68 -9.97
CA ALA A 243 24.74 19.44 -10.74
C ALA A 243 26.14 19.44 -11.37
N ALA A 244 27.11 18.82 -10.69
CA ALA A 244 28.39 18.54 -11.30
C ALA A 244 28.05 17.82 -12.61
N GLN A 245 28.43 18.40 -13.74
CA GLN A 245 28.58 17.63 -14.97
C GLN A 245 29.50 16.48 -14.57
N VAL A 246 28.91 15.30 -14.38
CA VAL A 246 29.70 14.09 -14.21
C VAL A 246 30.28 13.87 -15.60
N GLU A 247 31.47 14.44 -15.82
CA GLU A 247 32.33 14.03 -16.91
C GLU A 247 32.35 12.50 -16.90
N LYS A 248 32.29 11.86 -18.06
CA LYS A 248 32.40 10.39 -18.15
C LYS A 248 33.79 10.00 -17.70
N THR A 249 33.96 9.87 -16.38
CA THR A 249 35.25 9.63 -15.71
C THR A 249 35.79 8.22 -15.95
N GLY A 250 35.07 7.40 -16.74
CA GLY A 250 35.35 5.97 -16.92
C GLY A 250 35.16 5.13 -15.66
N ARG A 251 34.71 5.75 -14.55
CA ARG A 251 34.51 5.06 -13.27
C ARG A 251 33.27 4.19 -13.35
N VAL A 252 33.41 2.92 -12.96
CA VAL A 252 32.30 1.96 -12.90
C VAL A 252 31.37 2.35 -11.74
N ALA A 253 30.14 2.72 -12.07
CA ALA A 253 29.08 3.04 -11.12
C ALA A 253 28.45 1.75 -10.58
N LEU A 254 28.21 0.77 -11.45
CA LEU A 254 27.66 -0.53 -11.09
C LEU A 254 28.34 -1.65 -11.88
N GLU A 255 28.71 -2.72 -11.17
CA GLU A 255 29.24 -3.96 -11.75
C GLU A 255 28.43 -5.14 -11.25
N ALA A 256 27.91 -5.92 -12.18
CA ALA A 256 27.20 -7.16 -11.95
C ALA A 256 28.05 -8.29 -12.55
N ALA A 257 28.40 -9.28 -11.73
CA ALA A 257 29.30 -10.36 -12.12
C ALA A 257 28.62 -11.72 -11.88
N GLY A 258 28.45 -12.48 -12.96
CA GLY A 258 27.90 -13.83 -12.96
C GLY A 258 26.51 -13.94 -12.34
N LEU A 259 25.61 -12.97 -12.59
CA LEU A 259 24.29 -12.95 -11.94
C LEU A 259 23.46 -14.17 -12.32
N ARG A 260 22.99 -14.90 -11.29
CA ARG A 260 22.04 -16.00 -11.45
C ARG A 260 20.78 -15.77 -10.63
N LYS A 261 19.65 -16.05 -11.26
CA LYS A 261 18.32 -15.90 -10.65
C LYS A 261 17.40 -17.05 -11.07
N ARG A 262 16.76 -17.69 -10.11
CA ARG A 262 15.80 -18.79 -10.26
C ARG A 262 14.46 -18.43 -9.63
N TYR A 263 13.39 -18.90 -10.24
CA TYR A 263 12.04 -18.89 -9.69
C TYR A 263 11.52 -20.32 -9.66
N GLY A 264 11.57 -20.94 -8.49
CA GLY A 264 11.43 -22.40 -8.38
C GLY A 264 12.56 -23.07 -9.18
N GLU A 265 12.20 -23.98 -10.08
CA GLU A 265 13.16 -24.70 -10.92
C GLU A 265 13.64 -23.91 -12.15
N HIS A 266 12.97 -22.80 -12.50
CA HIS A 266 13.27 -22.07 -13.73
C HIS A 266 14.36 -21.01 -13.52
N GLU A 267 15.53 -21.20 -14.12
CA GLU A 267 16.64 -20.22 -14.12
C GLU A 267 16.45 -19.15 -15.19
N VAL A 268 16.14 -17.93 -14.75
CA VAL A 268 15.84 -16.77 -15.60
C VAL A 268 17.09 -15.96 -15.94
N LEU A 269 18.06 -15.83 -15.03
CA LEU A 269 19.37 -15.24 -15.33
C LEU A 269 20.43 -16.33 -15.18
N LYS A 270 21.27 -16.50 -16.21
CA LYS A 270 22.19 -17.65 -16.36
C LYS A 270 23.66 -17.22 -16.40
N GLY A 271 24.07 -16.39 -15.45
CA GLY A 271 25.45 -15.87 -15.38
C GLY A 271 25.60 -14.60 -16.22
N VAL A 272 24.81 -13.58 -15.92
CA VAL A 272 24.86 -12.29 -16.62
C VAL A 272 25.96 -11.40 -16.03
N ASP A 273 26.85 -10.91 -16.89
CA ASP A 273 27.88 -9.91 -16.55
C ASP A 273 27.51 -8.56 -17.15
N LEU A 274 27.54 -7.49 -16.34
CA LEU A 274 27.18 -6.14 -16.78
C LEU A 274 28.04 -5.10 -16.06
N LYS A 275 28.60 -4.16 -16.81
CA LYS A 275 29.32 -2.99 -16.28
C LYS A 275 28.68 -1.70 -16.77
N VAL A 276 28.32 -0.85 -15.81
CA VAL A 276 27.71 0.47 -16.04
C VAL A 276 28.69 1.54 -15.55
N GLN A 277 29.12 2.41 -16.45
CA GLN A 277 29.98 3.56 -16.15
C GLN A 277 29.15 4.75 -15.68
N ALA A 278 29.75 5.63 -14.87
CA ALA A 278 29.08 6.85 -14.44
C ALA A 278 28.74 7.75 -15.65
N GLY A 279 27.48 8.18 -15.73
CA GLY A 279 26.95 8.97 -16.84
C GLY A 279 26.68 8.18 -18.13
N GLU A 280 26.77 6.85 -18.08
CA GLU A 280 26.47 5.98 -19.22
C GLU A 280 24.96 5.69 -19.31
N VAL A 281 24.44 5.71 -20.54
CA VAL A 281 23.05 5.33 -20.84
C VAL A 281 23.06 3.98 -21.55
N ILE A 282 22.49 2.97 -20.90
CA ILE A 282 22.37 1.61 -21.44
C ILE A 282 20.91 1.27 -21.70
N SER A 283 20.57 0.85 -22.92
CA SER A 283 19.27 0.21 -23.20
C SER A 283 19.37 -1.31 -23.19
N VAL A 284 18.43 -1.96 -22.52
CA VAL A 284 18.29 -3.42 -22.51
C VAL A 284 17.06 -3.79 -23.34
N ILE A 285 17.30 -4.50 -24.44
CA ILE A 285 16.27 -4.96 -25.38
C ILE A 285 16.28 -6.49 -25.45
N GLY A 286 15.21 -7.07 -25.98
CA GLY A 286 15.11 -8.51 -26.19
C GLY A 286 13.66 -9.01 -26.12
N PRO A 287 13.43 -10.28 -26.50
CA PRO A 287 12.09 -10.87 -26.50
C PRO A 287 11.45 -10.93 -25.10
N SER A 288 10.14 -11.11 -25.06
CA SER A 288 9.42 -11.35 -23.81
C SER A 288 9.94 -12.61 -23.14
N GLY A 289 10.06 -12.59 -21.80
CA GLY A 289 10.60 -13.72 -21.03
C GLY A 289 12.12 -13.87 -21.06
N SER A 290 12.88 -12.98 -21.71
CA SER A 290 14.35 -13.09 -21.75
C SER A 290 15.06 -12.77 -20.44
N GLY A 291 14.34 -12.22 -19.45
CA GLY A 291 14.87 -11.89 -18.13
C GLY A 291 15.14 -10.40 -17.88
N LYS A 292 14.73 -9.49 -18.77
CA LYS A 292 15.01 -8.03 -18.66
C LYS A 292 14.53 -7.42 -17.34
N THR A 293 13.27 -7.65 -16.98
CA THR A 293 12.69 -7.19 -15.71
C THR A 293 13.33 -7.87 -14.50
N SER A 294 13.70 -9.16 -14.61
CA SER A 294 14.43 -9.85 -13.54
C SER A 294 15.83 -9.25 -13.32
N LEU A 295 16.54 -8.91 -14.40
CA LEU A 295 17.83 -8.23 -14.35
C LEU A 295 17.70 -6.86 -13.66
N ILE A 296 16.77 -6.01 -14.09
CA ILE A 296 16.67 -4.67 -13.50
C ILE A 296 16.21 -4.70 -12.02
N ARG A 297 15.35 -5.66 -11.65
CA ARG A 297 14.89 -5.85 -10.27
C ARG A 297 15.99 -6.38 -9.35
N THR A 298 16.91 -7.21 -9.85
CA THR A 298 18.10 -7.62 -9.07
C THR A 298 19.07 -6.46 -8.94
N LEU A 299 19.28 -5.64 -9.98
CA LEU A 299 20.13 -4.44 -9.90
C LEU A 299 19.69 -3.44 -8.82
N ASN A 300 18.39 -3.22 -8.61
CA ASN A 300 17.89 -2.37 -7.51
C ASN A 300 17.86 -3.07 -6.14
N GLY A 301 17.98 -4.40 -6.10
CA GLY A 301 17.85 -5.19 -4.87
C GLY A 301 16.40 -5.51 -4.46
N LEU A 302 15.43 -5.32 -5.35
CA LEU A 302 14.04 -5.76 -5.12
C LEU A 302 13.90 -7.28 -5.15
N GLU A 303 14.70 -7.93 -5.99
CA GLU A 303 14.81 -9.37 -6.09
C GLU A 303 16.16 -9.84 -5.52
N PRO A 304 16.20 -10.84 -4.64
CA PRO A 304 17.44 -11.45 -4.20
C PRO A 304 18.09 -12.22 -5.35
N LEU A 305 19.42 -12.30 -5.34
CA LEU A 305 20.20 -13.17 -6.21
C LEU A 305 20.34 -14.57 -5.62
N ASP A 306 20.34 -15.58 -6.47
CA ASP A 306 20.68 -16.95 -6.07
C ASP A 306 22.20 -17.15 -6.09
N ASP A 307 22.87 -16.61 -7.11
CA ASP A 307 24.33 -16.61 -7.25
C ASP A 307 24.86 -15.35 -7.96
N GLY A 308 26.17 -15.12 -7.89
CA GLY A 308 26.85 -13.94 -8.43
C GLY A 308 26.98 -12.79 -7.42
N GLU A 309 27.44 -11.63 -7.87
CA GLU A 309 27.49 -10.42 -7.05
C GLU A 309 27.21 -9.13 -7.83
N ILE A 310 26.73 -8.12 -7.10
CA ILE A 310 26.55 -6.74 -7.58
C ILE A 310 27.37 -5.82 -6.69
N VAL A 311 28.20 -4.99 -7.31
CA VAL A 311 29.05 -3.99 -6.70
C VAL A 311 28.57 -2.62 -7.16
N LEU A 312 28.26 -1.73 -6.21
CA LEU A 312 27.82 -0.35 -6.44
C LEU A 312 28.87 0.61 -5.88
N HIS A 313 29.42 1.49 -6.72
CA HIS A 313 30.52 2.41 -6.38
C HIS A 313 31.73 1.73 -5.72
N GLY A 314 32.08 0.53 -6.20
CA GLY A 314 33.17 -0.28 -5.66
C GLY A 314 32.87 -0.98 -4.33
N LYS A 315 31.62 -0.93 -3.84
CA LYS A 315 31.17 -1.61 -2.62
C LYS A 315 30.20 -2.73 -2.95
N LEU A 316 30.35 -3.88 -2.30
CA LEU A 316 29.42 -4.99 -2.45
C LEU A 316 28.01 -4.55 -2.02
N PHE A 317 27.03 -4.73 -2.89
CA PHE A 317 25.64 -4.33 -2.70
C PHE A 317 24.71 -5.54 -2.52
N GLN A 318 24.88 -6.56 -3.37
CA GLN A 318 24.11 -7.79 -3.33
C GLN A 318 25.00 -8.98 -3.73
N TRP A 319 24.72 -10.16 -3.18
CA TRP A 319 25.44 -11.39 -3.49
C TRP A 319 24.53 -12.60 -3.33
N GLY A 320 24.83 -13.68 -4.05
CA GLY A 320 24.14 -14.95 -3.89
C GLY A 320 24.81 -15.89 -2.89
N ALA A 321 24.28 -17.11 -2.76
CA ALA A 321 24.64 -18.05 -1.69
C ALA A 321 26.14 -18.43 -1.68
N SER A 322 26.78 -18.52 -2.84
CA SER A 322 28.20 -18.91 -2.97
C SER A 322 29.15 -17.92 -2.28
N LYS A 323 28.75 -16.65 -2.14
CA LYS A 323 29.55 -15.57 -1.56
C LYS A 323 29.06 -15.13 -0.16
N ALA A 324 28.26 -15.96 0.52
CA ALA A 324 27.63 -15.66 1.82
C ALA A 324 28.57 -15.17 2.93
N ARG A 325 29.88 -15.45 2.84
CA ARG A 325 30.89 -14.97 3.80
C ARG A 325 31.16 -13.45 3.75
N ARG A 326 30.65 -12.73 2.74
CA ARG A 326 30.78 -11.26 2.61
C ARG A 326 29.50 -10.54 3.02
N ALA A 327 29.04 -10.75 4.26
CA ALA A 327 27.83 -10.12 4.75
C ALA A 327 27.98 -8.58 4.76
N VAL A 328 27.34 -7.91 3.80
CA VAL A 328 27.16 -6.46 3.82
C VAL A 328 26.24 -6.10 4.98
N SER A 329 26.54 -5.04 5.72
CA SER A 329 25.65 -4.62 6.80
C SER A 329 24.28 -4.26 6.22
N HIS A 330 23.20 -4.54 6.96
CA HIS A 330 21.85 -4.14 6.54
C HIS A 330 21.77 -2.63 6.21
N ARG A 331 22.59 -1.79 6.85
CA ARG A 331 22.68 -0.35 6.58
C ARG A 331 23.25 -0.05 5.19
N GLU A 332 24.30 -0.76 4.78
CA GLU A 332 24.93 -0.56 3.47
C GLU A 332 24.03 -1.04 2.33
N HIS A 333 23.36 -2.18 2.50
CA HIS A 333 22.35 -2.64 1.54
C HIS A 333 21.22 -1.61 1.36
N MET A 334 20.68 -1.07 2.46
CA MET A 334 19.65 -0.03 2.40
C MET A 334 20.16 1.28 1.76
N ARG A 335 21.44 1.64 1.96
CA ARG A 335 22.05 2.79 1.28
C ARG A 335 22.11 2.55 -0.23
N GLY A 336 22.49 1.36 -0.67
CA GLY A 336 22.53 1.01 -2.09
C GLY A 336 21.15 1.06 -2.75
N ILE A 337 20.10 0.54 -2.09
CA ILE A 337 18.72 0.64 -2.59
C ILE A 337 18.32 2.10 -2.83
N VAL A 338 18.62 2.98 -1.87
CA VAL A 338 18.27 4.40 -1.95
C VAL A 338 19.09 5.15 -3.01
N ASP A 339 20.30 4.69 -3.28
CA ASP A 339 21.20 5.28 -4.27
C ASP A 339 20.85 4.90 -5.72
N ILE A 340 20.02 3.87 -5.90
CA ILE A 340 19.48 3.43 -7.18
C ILE A 340 18.00 3.82 -7.28
N GLY A 341 17.69 4.79 -8.13
CA GLY A 341 16.31 5.14 -8.47
C GLY A 341 15.67 4.08 -9.36
N MET A 342 14.38 3.79 -9.16
CA MET A 342 13.65 2.86 -10.03
C MET A 342 12.31 3.46 -10.48
N VAL A 343 12.04 3.33 -11.78
CA VAL A 343 10.79 3.67 -12.43
C VAL A 343 10.22 2.40 -13.05
N PHE A 344 9.02 2.03 -12.62
CA PHE A 344 8.35 0.78 -13.01
C PHE A 344 7.42 1.00 -14.21
N GLN A 345 7.05 -0.09 -14.87
CA GLN A 345 6.03 -0.12 -15.92
C GLN A 345 4.66 0.35 -15.39
N SER A 346 4.23 -0.20 -14.25
CA SER A 346 3.09 0.33 -13.50
C SER A 346 3.60 1.46 -12.62
N PHE A 347 3.13 2.69 -12.83
CA PHE A 347 3.68 3.93 -12.23
C PHE A 347 3.86 3.87 -10.70
N ASN A 348 3.12 2.95 -10.04
CA ASN A 348 3.22 2.56 -8.64
C ASN A 348 3.20 3.75 -7.68
N LEU A 349 2.42 4.78 -7.99
CA LEU A 349 2.14 5.89 -7.08
C LEU A 349 1.26 5.41 -5.93
N PHE A 350 1.42 6.03 -4.76
CA PHE A 350 0.60 5.78 -3.58
C PHE A 350 -0.72 6.56 -3.73
N PRO A 351 -1.86 5.89 -3.93
CA PRO A 351 -3.13 6.54 -4.30
C PRO A 351 -3.71 7.39 -3.17
N HIS A 352 -3.35 7.11 -1.93
CA HIS A 352 -3.76 7.87 -0.74
C HIS A 352 -2.90 9.10 -0.45
N ARG A 353 -1.89 9.38 -1.27
CA ARG A 353 -0.93 10.48 -1.11
C ARG A 353 -1.06 11.44 -2.28
N SER A 354 -0.88 12.74 -2.04
CA SER A 354 -0.79 13.72 -3.13
C SER A 354 0.45 13.47 -4.00
N VAL A 355 0.54 14.11 -5.16
CA VAL A 355 1.72 14.06 -6.04
C VAL A 355 2.97 14.51 -5.29
N LEU A 356 2.90 15.64 -4.58
CA LEU A 356 4.02 16.15 -3.78
C LEU A 356 4.38 15.22 -2.63
N ASP A 357 3.39 14.63 -1.95
CA ASP A 357 3.65 13.64 -0.90
C ASP A 357 4.30 12.37 -1.46
N ASN A 358 3.91 11.93 -2.67
CA ASN A 358 4.54 10.79 -3.35
C ASN A 358 6.02 11.04 -3.59
N VAL A 359 6.38 12.22 -4.11
CA VAL A 359 7.77 12.61 -4.39
C VAL A 359 8.58 12.77 -3.10
N THR A 360 7.99 13.37 -2.06
CA THR A 360 8.70 13.71 -0.81
C THR A 360 8.68 12.62 0.26
N LEU A 361 7.91 11.52 0.07
CA LEU A 361 7.77 10.46 1.07
C LEU A 361 9.11 9.85 1.47
N ALA A 362 9.93 9.46 0.49
CA ALA A 362 11.19 8.78 0.74
C ALA A 362 12.25 9.70 1.34
N PRO A 363 12.48 10.93 0.81
CA PRO A 363 13.40 11.87 1.45
C PRO A 363 13.03 12.16 2.91
N ARG A 364 11.72 12.28 3.20
CA ARG A 364 11.23 12.48 4.57
C ARG A 364 11.45 11.27 5.47
N TYR A 365 11.24 10.07 4.94
CA TYR A 365 11.46 8.83 5.70
C TYR A 365 12.94 8.61 6.07
N HIS A 366 13.85 9.01 5.19
CA HIS A 366 15.30 8.91 5.39
C HIS A 366 15.92 10.18 5.99
N ASP A 367 15.10 11.07 6.54
CA ASP A 367 15.51 12.30 7.25
C ASP A 367 16.49 13.17 6.45
N ARG A 368 16.22 13.36 5.15
CA ARG A 368 17.10 14.09 4.21
C ARG A 368 16.95 15.62 4.26
N GLY A 369 16.19 16.17 5.21
CA GLY A 369 16.03 17.61 5.36
C GLY A 369 14.74 18.03 6.07
N SER A 370 14.60 19.33 6.33
CA SER A 370 13.42 19.91 6.97
C SER A 370 12.19 19.80 6.07
N LYS A 371 10.98 19.88 6.65
CA LYS A 371 9.71 19.83 5.90
C LYS A 371 9.65 20.89 4.79
N ALA A 372 10.18 22.10 5.03
CA ALA A 372 10.24 23.17 4.03
C ALA A 372 11.23 22.84 2.90
N ALA A 373 12.43 22.37 3.24
CA ALA A 373 13.45 21.99 2.26
C ALA A 373 12.98 20.83 1.37
N LEU A 374 12.34 19.81 1.96
CA LEU A 374 11.78 18.69 1.21
C LEU A 374 10.61 19.11 0.32
N ARG A 375 9.80 20.08 0.76
CA ARG A 375 8.74 20.65 -0.08
C ARG A 375 9.33 21.36 -1.31
N ALA A 376 10.37 22.16 -1.11
CA ALA A 376 11.06 22.85 -2.21
C ALA A 376 11.69 21.84 -3.19
N LEU A 377 12.43 20.85 -2.68
CA LEU A 377 12.98 19.75 -3.48
C LEU A 377 11.89 19.02 -4.28
N GLY A 378 10.77 18.69 -3.65
CA GLY A 378 9.66 18.03 -4.32
C GLY A 378 9.09 18.86 -5.46
N MET A 379 8.93 20.16 -5.26
CA MET A 379 8.48 21.09 -6.32
C MET A 379 9.51 21.24 -7.43
N GLU A 380 10.80 21.26 -7.12
CA GLU A 380 11.89 21.29 -8.09
C GLU A 380 11.85 20.04 -9.00
N MET A 381 11.79 18.84 -8.40
CA MET A 381 11.71 17.59 -9.15
C MET A 381 10.44 17.49 -10.00
N LEU A 382 9.30 17.97 -9.47
CA LEU A 382 8.05 18.04 -10.23
C LEU A 382 8.13 19.05 -11.39
N SER A 383 8.78 20.20 -11.19
CA SER A 383 8.97 21.18 -12.25
C SER A 383 9.84 20.62 -13.37
N LYS A 384 10.90 19.88 -13.03
CA LYS A 384 11.79 19.23 -13.99
C LYS A 384 11.08 18.27 -14.96
N VAL A 385 10.00 17.65 -14.51
CA VAL A 385 9.16 16.74 -15.33
C VAL A 385 7.85 17.37 -15.83
N GLY A 386 7.68 18.69 -15.66
CA GLY A 386 6.49 19.41 -16.10
C GLY A 386 5.22 19.10 -15.30
N MET A 387 5.35 18.72 -14.03
CA MET A 387 4.26 18.32 -13.12
C MET A 387 4.06 19.29 -11.93
N GLY A 388 4.71 20.45 -11.91
CA GLY A 388 4.64 21.42 -10.81
C GLY A 388 3.21 21.87 -10.46
N ALA A 389 2.39 22.19 -11.47
CA ALA A 389 1.00 22.61 -11.27
C ALA A 389 0.09 21.50 -10.69
N HIS A 390 0.53 20.24 -10.73
CA HIS A 390 -0.23 19.07 -10.29
C HIS A 390 0.17 18.60 -8.89
N ALA A 391 1.05 19.33 -8.18
CA ALA A 391 1.62 18.92 -6.90
C ALA A 391 0.59 18.53 -5.82
N HIS A 392 -0.59 19.16 -5.83
CA HIS A 392 -1.66 18.91 -4.85
C HIS A 392 -2.73 17.93 -5.32
N LYS A 393 -2.65 17.45 -6.57
CA LYS A 393 -3.52 16.41 -7.09
C LYS A 393 -3.15 15.05 -6.51
N TYR A 394 -4.06 14.11 -6.63
CA TYR A 394 -3.86 12.69 -6.32
C TYR A 394 -3.71 11.86 -7.60
N PRO A 395 -3.10 10.66 -7.54
CA PRO A 395 -2.83 9.85 -8.73
C PRO A 395 -4.05 9.60 -9.63
N HIS A 396 -5.23 9.36 -9.05
CA HIS A 396 -6.47 9.12 -9.79
C HIS A 396 -6.96 10.33 -10.62
N GLN A 397 -6.38 11.52 -10.42
CA GLN A 397 -6.72 12.76 -11.10
C GLN A 397 -5.74 13.09 -12.25
N LEU A 398 -4.87 12.14 -12.62
CA LEU A 398 -3.80 12.32 -13.60
C LEU A 398 -3.91 11.29 -14.73
N SER A 399 -3.53 11.69 -15.95
CA SER A 399 -3.36 10.75 -17.06
C SER A 399 -2.19 9.78 -16.81
N GLY A 400 -2.12 8.66 -17.54
CA GLY A 400 -1.04 7.69 -17.41
C GLY A 400 0.35 8.32 -17.58
N GLY A 401 0.54 9.12 -18.64
CA GLY A 401 1.80 9.82 -18.89
C GLY A 401 2.18 10.82 -17.78
N GLN A 402 1.19 11.51 -17.21
CA GLN A 402 1.40 12.39 -16.05
C GLN A 402 1.80 11.59 -14.80
N GLN A 403 1.15 10.46 -14.52
CA GLN A 403 1.52 9.60 -13.40
C GLN A 403 2.94 9.07 -13.56
N GLN A 404 3.35 8.71 -14.78
CA GLN A 404 4.70 8.22 -15.03
C GLN A 404 5.75 9.31 -14.84
N ARG A 405 5.48 10.54 -15.31
CA ARG A 405 6.36 11.69 -15.03
C ARG A 405 6.51 11.96 -13.53
N VAL A 406 5.43 11.82 -12.75
CA VAL A 406 5.51 11.90 -11.28
C VAL A 406 6.33 10.75 -10.69
N ALA A 407 6.24 9.54 -11.23
CA ALA A 407 7.07 8.41 -10.79
C ALA A 407 8.56 8.66 -11.04
N ILE A 408 8.92 9.28 -12.18
CA ILE A 408 10.29 9.74 -12.47
C ILE A 408 10.74 10.77 -11.43
N ALA A 409 9.95 11.84 -11.20
CA ALA A 409 10.28 12.86 -10.20
C ALA A 409 10.48 12.26 -8.79
N ARG A 410 9.66 11.28 -8.41
CA ARG A 410 9.79 10.57 -7.13
C ARG A 410 11.11 9.79 -7.04
N ALA A 411 11.53 9.12 -8.11
CA ALA A 411 12.82 8.43 -8.14
C ALA A 411 13.98 9.42 -8.02
N LEU A 412 13.90 10.56 -8.71
CA LEU A 412 14.91 11.63 -8.69
C LEU A 412 15.02 12.36 -7.34
N ALA A 413 13.95 12.41 -6.55
CA ALA A 413 13.94 13.12 -5.27
C ALA A 413 14.91 12.55 -4.22
N MET A 414 15.33 11.29 -4.36
CA MET A 414 16.39 10.71 -3.52
C MET A 414 17.81 11.09 -3.97
N LYS A 415 17.94 11.83 -5.08
CA LYS A 415 19.19 12.15 -5.78
C LYS A 415 20.05 10.89 -6.02
N PRO A 416 19.48 9.88 -6.72
CA PRO A 416 20.18 8.63 -6.96
C PRO A 416 21.37 8.84 -7.90
N SER A 417 22.39 7.98 -7.80
CA SER A 417 23.53 7.96 -8.72
C SER A 417 23.23 7.22 -10.03
N ILE A 418 22.24 6.32 -10.01
CA ILE A 418 21.78 5.53 -11.16
C ILE A 418 20.25 5.51 -11.16
N VAL A 419 19.63 5.69 -12.34
CA VAL A 419 18.18 5.51 -12.51
C VAL A 419 17.89 4.34 -13.44
N LEU A 420 17.09 3.40 -12.93
CA LEU A 420 16.65 2.22 -13.62
C LEU A 420 15.21 2.42 -14.14
N PHE A 421 14.98 2.16 -15.42
CA PHE A 421 13.67 2.22 -16.05
C PHE A 421 13.27 0.84 -16.54
N ASP A 422 12.19 0.29 -15.98
CA ASP A 422 11.62 -1.01 -16.37
C ASP A 422 10.38 -0.75 -17.21
N GLU A 423 10.54 -0.74 -18.53
CA GLU A 423 9.45 -0.56 -19.50
C GLU A 423 8.56 0.67 -19.22
N PRO A 424 9.15 1.88 -19.16
CA PRO A 424 8.48 3.04 -18.61
C PRO A 424 7.28 3.52 -19.46
N THR A 425 7.11 3.03 -20.68
CA THR A 425 6.04 3.46 -21.60
C THR A 425 5.08 2.34 -21.99
N SER A 426 5.35 1.07 -21.65
CA SER A 426 4.56 -0.08 -22.14
C SER A 426 3.10 -0.11 -21.63
N ALA A 427 2.78 0.63 -20.57
CA ALA A 427 1.43 0.72 -20.00
C ALA A 427 0.70 2.02 -20.38
N LEU A 428 1.20 2.76 -21.37
CA LEU A 428 0.67 4.05 -21.81
C LEU A 428 -0.02 3.95 -23.16
N ASP A 429 -1.05 4.76 -23.35
CA ASP A 429 -1.62 5.01 -24.66
C ASP A 429 -0.55 5.64 -25.58
N PRO A 430 -0.50 5.28 -26.88
CA PRO A 430 0.54 5.76 -27.80
C PRO A 430 0.72 7.29 -27.82
N GLU A 431 -0.37 8.05 -27.64
CA GLU A 431 -0.36 9.51 -27.61
C GLU A 431 0.44 10.10 -26.44
N LEU A 432 0.56 9.36 -25.32
CA LEU A 432 1.22 9.81 -24.09
C LEU A 432 2.69 9.36 -23.99
N VAL A 433 3.14 8.45 -24.86
CA VAL A 433 4.50 7.88 -24.87
C VAL A 433 5.55 8.95 -25.08
N ALA A 434 5.34 9.83 -26.07
CA ALA A 434 6.30 10.86 -26.45
C ALA A 434 6.64 11.84 -25.30
N GLU A 435 5.65 12.20 -24.49
CA GLU A 435 5.86 13.10 -23.35
C GLU A 435 6.80 12.50 -22.29
N VAL A 436 6.67 11.21 -22.03
CA VAL A 436 7.51 10.49 -21.07
C VAL A 436 8.91 10.29 -21.62
N LEU A 437 9.05 9.84 -22.87
CA LEU A 437 10.36 9.65 -23.51
C LEU A 437 11.15 10.95 -23.57
N LYS A 438 10.50 12.10 -23.80
CA LYS A 438 11.17 13.41 -23.80
C LYS A 438 11.82 13.75 -22.46
N VAL A 439 11.16 13.41 -21.34
CA VAL A 439 11.74 13.60 -20.00
C VAL A 439 12.94 12.69 -19.80
N ILE A 440 12.85 11.43 -20.20
CA ILE A 440 13.95 10.46 -20.09
C ILE A 440 15.16 10.91 -20.94
N GLU A 441 14.91 11.40 -22.15
CA GLU A 441 15.94 11.94 -23.04
C GLU A 441 16.61 13.20 -22.45
N GLN A 442 15.85 14.06 -21.79
CA GLN A 442 16.42 15.21 -21.08
C GLN A 442 17.37 14.76 -19.96
N LEU A 443 16.97 13.78 -19.13
CA LEU A 443 17.82 13.25 -18.06
C LEU A 443 19.11 12.62 -18.59
N ALA A 444 19.03 11.91 -19.72
CA ALA A 444 20.20 11.35 -20.40
C ALA A 444 21.18 12.46 -20.85
N ARG A 445 20.67 13.54 -21.45
CA ARG A 445 21.48 14.69 -21.88
C ARG A 445 22.13 15.45 -20.72
N GLU A 446 21.53 15.39 -19.54
CA GLU A 446 22.09 15.96 -18.30
C GLU A 446 23.19 15.08 -17.68
N GLY A 447 23.54 13.94 -18.29
CA GLY A 447 24.62 13.06 -17.84
C GLY A 447 24.23 12.10 -16.72
N MET A 448 22.93 11.81 -16.57
CA MET A 448 22.46 10.82 -15.60
C MET A 448 22.89 9.41 -16.02
N THR A 449 23.38 8.61 -15.06
CA THR A 449 23.62 7.17 -15.29
C THR A 449 22.29 6.43 -15.38
N MET A 450 22.02 5.73 -16.48
CA MET A 450 20.71 5.15 -16.75
C MET A 450 20.79 3.74 -17.32
N VAL A 451 19.93 2.85 -16.84
CA VAL A 451 19.68 1.54 -17.48
C VAL A 451 18.20 1.44 -17.79
N ILE A 452 17.87 1.25 -19.06
CA ILE A 452 16.51 1.37 -19.59
C ILE A 452 16.12 0.07 -20.29
N VAL A 453 15.21 -0.69 -19.69
CA VAL A 453 14.51 -1.77 -20.38
C VAL A 453 13.38 -1.13 -21.18
N THR A 454 13.35 -1.36 -22.49
CA THR A 454 12.33 -0.75 -23.36
C THR A 454 12.06 -1.58 -24.61
N HIS A 455 10.84 -1.42 -25.14
CA HIS A 455 10.43 -1.88 -26.46
C HIS A 455 10.50 -0.77 -27.53
N GLU A 456 10.77 0.48 -27.12
CA GLU A 456 10.90 1.63 -28.01
C GLU A 456 12.29 1.64 -28.68
N ILE A 457 12.47 0.84 -29.74
CA ILE A 457 13.77 0.62 -30.38
C ILE A 457 14.37 1.93 -30.91
N ASN A 458 13.60 2.74 -31.63
CA ASN A 458 14.09 4.01 -32.16
C ASN A 458 14.57 4.96 -31.06
N PHE A 459 13.93 4.92 -29.90
CA PHE A 459 14.35 5.68 -28.73
C PHE A 459 15.66 5.13 -28.16
N ALA A 460 15.74 3.81 -27.94
CA ALA A 460 16.95 3.14 -27.43
C ALA A 460 18.19 3.45 -28.29
N PHE A 461 18.06 3.40 -29.62
CA PHE A 461 19.17 3.68 -30.54
C PHE A 461 19.55 5.17 -30.59
N ARG A 462 18.63 6.07 -30.25
CA ARG A 462 18.88 7.52 -30.27
C ARG A 462 19.62 8.00 -29.03
N ILE A 463 19.29 7.47 -27.85
CA ILE A 463 19.77 8.04 -26.57
C ILE A 463 20.90 7.24 -25.90
N SER A 464 21.10 5.97 -26.27
CA SER A 464 21.98 5.08 -25.52
C SER A 464 23.41 5.08 -26.04
N ASP A 465 24.36 5.01 -25.10
CA ASP A 465 25.77 4.77 -25.40
C ASP A 465 25.99 3.30 -25.80
N ARG A 466 25.28 2.38 -25.13
CA ARG A 466 25.30 0.93 -25.38
C ARG A 466 23.91 0.34 -25.37
N ILE A 467 23.75 -0.69 -26.19
CA ILE A 467 22.56 -1.52 -26.26
C ILE A 467 22.95 -2.94 -25.89
N ILE A 468 22.16 -3.53 -25.01
CA ILE A 468 22.30 -4.92 -24.56
C ILE A 468 21.12 -5.70 -25.10
N PHE A 469 21.41 -6.74 -25.88
CA PHE A 469 20.42 -7.70 -26.34
C PHE A 469 20.45 -8.93 -25.41
N LEU A 470 19.38 -9.08 -24.63
CA LEU A 470 19.20 -10.17 -23.68
C LEU A 470 18.25 -11.22 -24.28
N GLU A 471 18.70 -12.46 -24.36
CA GLU A 471 17.90 -13.60 -24.83
C GLU A 471 18.15 -14.82 -23.93
N ASN A 472 17.08 -15.54 -23.58
CA ASN A 472 17.15 -16.80 -22.80
C ASN A 472 17.98 -16.73 -21.49
N GLY A 473 18.02 -15.56 -20.84
CA GLY A 473 18.73 -15.34 -19.59
C GLY A 473 20.22 -15.03 -19.72
N THR A 474 20.71 -14.77 -20.92
CA THR A 474 22.12 -14.44 -21.22
C THR A 474 22.21 -13.19 -22.11
N ILE A 475 23.29 -12.43 -21.94
CA ILE A 475 23.60 -11.32 -22.86
C ILE A 475 24.19 -11.91 -24.13
N VAL A 476 23.48 -11.74 -25.25
CA VAL A 476 23.90 -12.22 -26.57
C VAL A 476 24.71 -11.16 -27.31
N ALA A 477 24.39 -9.88 -27.11
CA ALA A 477 25.16 -8.76 -27.63
C ALA A 477 25.19 -7.59 -26.67
N ASP A 478 26.32 -6.90 -26.62
CA ASP A 478 26.56 -5.69 -25.83
C ASP A 478 27.47 -4.77 -26.66
N ALA A 479 26.86 -3.76 -27.30
CA ALA A 479 27.55 -2.93 -28.27
C ALA A 479 26.93 -1.55 -28.39
N ALA A 480 27.68 -0.59 -28.93
CA ALA A 480 27.15 0.72 -29.28
C ALA A 480 26.03 0.60 -30.35
N PRO A 481 25.04 1.51 -30.37
CA PRO A 481 23.91 1.44 -31.32
C PRO A 481 24.32 1.25 -32.78
N ARG A 482 25.37 1.97 -33.22
CA ARG A 482 25.89 1.87 -34.61
C ARG A 482 26.45 0.49 -34.95
N VAL A 483 27.05 -0.19 -33.98
CA VAL A 483 27.56 -1.55 -34.14
C VAL A 483 26.40 -2.54 -34.10
N MET A 484 25.39 -2.29 -33.26
CA MET A 484 24.20 -3.13 -33.14
C MET A 484 23.42 -3.25 -34.47
N THR A 485 23.38 -2.19 -35.28
CA THR A 485 22.77 -2.23 -36.63
C THR A 485 23.64 -2.94 -37.69
N ALA A 486 24.92 -3.14 -37.41
CA ALA A 486 25.88 -3.72 -38.35
C ALA A 486 26.13 -5.22 -38.15
N PHE A 487 25.41 -5.85 -37.21
CA PHE A 487 25.44 -7.31 -37.06
C PHE A 487 24.95 -8.01 -38.34
N ASP A 488 25.44 -9.22 -38.55
CA ASP A 488 25.05 -10.06 -39.69
C ASP A 488 23.53 -10.22 -39.74
N LYS A 489 22.96 -10.22 -40.96
CA LYS A 489 21.52 -10.29 -41.21
C LYS A 489 20.89 -11.59 -40.69
N ASP A 490 21.70 -12.65 -40.59
CA ASP A 490 21.27 -13.95 -40.07
C ASP A 490 21.46 -14.07 -38.54
N SER A 491 21.96 -13.02 -37.88
CA SER A 491 22.11 -13.00 -36.42
C SER A 491 20.75 -12.88 -35.72
N ARG A 492 20.64 -13.45 -34.51
CA ARG A 492 19.44 -13.34 -33.66
C ARG A 492 19.04 -11.89 -33.39
N VAL A 493 20.04 -11.02 -33.25
CA VAL A 493 19.85 -9.57 -33.07
C VAL A 493 19.16 -8.96 -34.29
N ALA A 494 19.65 -9.25 -35.50
CA ALA A 494 19.09 -8.71 -36.74
C ALA A 494 17.66 -9.20 -36.98
N HIS A 495 17.36 -10.48 -36.70
CA HIS A 495 16.01 -11.02 -36.77
C HIS A 495 15.05 -10.28 -35.82
N PHE A 496 15.42 -10.12 -34.56
CA PHE A 496 14.59 -9.41 -33.57
C PHE A 496 14.33 -7.95 -33.97
N LEU A 497 15.36 -7.24 -34.44
CA LEU A 497 15.22 -5.85 -34.88
C LEU A 497 14.32 -5.72 -36.12
N LYS A 498 14.38 -6.69 -37.03
CA LYS A 498 13.53 -6.71 -38.24
C LYS A 498 12.06 -6.93 -37.89
N ASP A 499 11.77 -7.86 -37.00
CA ASP A 499 10.39 -8.16 -36.58
C ASP A 499 9.71 -6.95 -35.92
N LEU A 500 10.49 -6.12 -35.20
CA LEU A 500 10.00 -4.89 -34.56
C LEU A 500 9.88 -3.69 -35.51
N GLN A 501 10.53 -3.70 -36.67
CA GLN A 501 10.37 -2.66 -37.69
C GLN A 501 9.18 -2.93 -38.62
N LEU A 502 8.67 -4.17 -38.62
CA LEU A 502 7.52 -4.61 -39.43
C LEU A 502 6.19 -4.60 -38.66
N ALA A 503 6.25 -4.44 -37.33
CA ALA A 503 5.11 -4.25 -36.43
C ALA A 503 4.91 -2.77 -36.14
#